data_AF-A0A942CIH9-F1
#
_entry.id   AF-A0A942CIH9-F1
#
_cell.length_a   1.000
_cell.length_b   1.000
_cell.length_c   1.000
_cell.angle_alpha   90.00
_cell.angle_beta   90.00
_cell.angle_gamma   90.00
#
_symmetry.space_group_name_H-M   'P 1'
#
loop_
_entity.id
_entity.type
_entity.pdbx_description
1 polymer ?
#
loop_
_entity_poly.entity_id
_entity_poly.type
_entity_poly.pdbx_seq_one_letter_code
_entity_poly.pdbx_strand_id
1 'polypeptide(L)' 'MARYTLVYGVRLIPEGSLDKLDHAQLALKDGTSAHVTLHTIDGTIPQLRRALDRSLDAFFDLLPGADEEDLEQFAD' A
#
# COMPACT_ATOMS: atom_id res chain seq x y z
N MET A 1 -7.39 -6.23 19.93
CA MET A 1 -7.15 -5.43 18.72
C MET A 1 -5.94 -4.55 18.92
N ALA A 2 -4.89 -4.86 18.17
CA ALA A 2 -3.77 -3.95 18.02
C ALA A 2 -4.22 -2.68 17.28
N ARG A 3 -3.51 -1.56 17.49
CA ARG A 3 -3.77 -0.32 16.74
C ARG A 3 -2.68 -0.14 15.71
N TYR A 4 -3.09 -0.14 14.44
CA TYR A 4 -2.20 0.03 13.31
C TYR A 4 -2.24 1.48 12.78
N THR A 5 -1.11 1.95 12.24
CA THR A 5 -1.05 3.18 11.45
C THR A 5 -0.76 2.78 10.01
N LEU A 6 -1.73 2.99 9.11
CA LEU A 6 -1.53 2.79 7.68
C LEU A 6 -0.94 4.07 7.06
N VAL A 7 0.22 3.94 6.43
CA VAL A 7 0.84 5.00 5.63
C VAL A 7 0.61 4.67 4.16
N TYR A 8 -0.09 5.54 3.42
CA TYR A 8 -0.50 5.30 2.04
C TYR A 8 -0.45 6.59 1.21
N GLY A 9 -0.15 6.47 -0.09
CA GLY A 9 -0.13 7.60 -1.02
C GLY A 9 -0.58 7.22 -2.43
N VAL A 10 -1.34 8.11 -3.09
CA VAL A 10 -1.77 7.98 -4.49
C VAL A 10 -1.49 9.27 -5.22
N ARG A 11 -0.91 9.15 -6.42
CA ARG A 11 -0.72 10.28 -7.32
C ARG A 11 -0.98 9.84 -8.75
N LEU A 12 -1.87 10.55 -9.44
CA LEU A 12 -1.97 10.47 -10.89
C LEU A 12 -0.99 11.47 -11.52
N ILE A 13 -0.28 11.00 -12.54
CA ILE A 13 0.60 11.79 -13.40
C ILE A 13 0.31 11.41 -14.86
N PRO A 14 0.60 12.30 -15.82
CA PRO A 14 0.43 11.97 -17.23
C PRO A 14 1.22 10.71 -17.63
N GLU A 15 0.61 9.88 -18.48
CA GLU A 15 1.27 8.69 -19.03
C GLU A 15 2.60 9.07 -19.71
N GLY A 16 3.66 8.30 -19.45
CA GLY A 16 4.99 8.55 -19.99
C GLY A 16 5.75 9.73 -19.38
N SER A 17 5.18 10.45 -18.41
CA SER A 17 5.87 11.58 -17.74
C SER A 17 6.69 11.19 -16.49
N LEU A 18 6.56 9.94 -16.02
CA LEU A 18 7.33 9.42 -14.89
C LEU A 18 8.74 9.04 -15.35
N ASP A 19 9.75 9.74 -14.85
CA ASP A 19 11.15 9.38 -15.08
C ASP A 19 11.66 8.39 -14.02
N LYS A 20 11.40 8.68 -12.74
CA LYS A 20 11.84 7.82 -11.62
C LYS A 20 10.91 7.93 -10.42
N LEU A 21 10.74 6.81 -9.73
CA LEU A 21 10.11 6.73 -8.41
C LEU A 21 11.12 6.14 -7.41
N ASP A 22 11.43 6.89 -6.36
CA ASP A 22 12.32 6.46 -5.26
C ASP A 22 11.51 5.94 -4.07
N HIS A 23 12.15 5.19 -3.17
CA HIS A 23 11.50 4.65 -1.98
C HIS A 23 11.11 5.74 -0.98
N ALA A 24 10.00 5.53 -0.27
CA ALA A 24 9.63 6.37 0.87
C ALA A 24 10.23 5.78 2.16
N GLN A 25 11.11 6.54 2.82
CA GLN A 25 11.70 6.16 4.09
C GLN A 25 10.79 6.55 5.26
N LEU A 26 10.60 5.62 6.19
CA LEU A 26 9.90 5.84 7.45
C LEU A 26 10.93 5.96 8.57
N ALA A 27 10.87 7.05 9.34
CA ALA A 27 11.58 7.18 10.60
C ALA A 27 10.64 6.78 11.74
N LEU A 28 10.97 5.69 12.45
CA LEU A 28 10.15 5.18 13.53
C LEU A 28 10.57 5.78 14.88
N LYS A 29 9.65 5.76 15.85
CA LYS A 29 9.86 6.40 17.16
C LYS A 29 10.94 5.73 18.00
N ASP A 30 11.27 4.48 17.72
CA ASP A 30 12.35 3.74 18.35
C ASP A 30 13.73 4.04 17.74
N GLY A 31 13.80 4.94 16.76
CA GLY A 31 15.03 5.31 16.07
C GLY A 31 15.40 4.38 14.91
N THR A 32 14.61 3.35 14.63
CA THR A 32 14.79 2.50 13.45
C THR A 32 14.20 3.13 12.19
N SER A 33 14.64 2.64 11.04
CA SER A 33 14.10 3.05 9.73
C SER A 33 13.45 1.88 9.01
N ALA A 34 12.32 2.13 8.38
CA ALA A 34 11.63 1.21 7.49
C ALA A 34 11.39 1.86 6.13
N HIS A 35 10.82 1.11 5.19
CA HIS A 35 10.47 1.60 3.86
C HIS A 35 9.03 1.26 3.54
N VAL A 36 8.35 2.14 2.80
CA VAL A 36 7.06 1.84 2.18
C VAL A 36 7.32 1.25 0.81
N THR A 37 6.74 0.08 0.53
CA THR A 37 6.73 -0.49 -0.82
C THR A 37 5.84 0.37 -1.72
N LEU A 38 6.39 0.87 -2.81
CA LEU A 38 5.66 1.68 -3.78
C LEU A 38 5.34 0.85 -5.03
N HIS A 39 4.10 0.96 -5.51
CA HIS A 39 3.64 0.30 -6.72
C HIS A 39 3.29 1.34 -7.78
N THR A 40 3.72 1.11 -9.02
CA THR A 40 3.28 1.89 -10.19
C THR A 40 2.32 1.04 -10.99
N ILE A 41 1.19 1.62 -11.38
CA ILE A 41 0.15 0.97 -12.18
C ILE A 41 -0.13 1.89 -13.36
N ASP A 42 0.04 1.37 -14.57
CA ASP A 42 -0.25 2.09 -15.81
C ASP A 42 -1.59 1.65 -16.40
N GLY A 43 -2.28 2.59 -17.05
CA GLY A 43 -3.49 2.31 -17.80
C GLY A 43 -4.53 3.42 -17.75
N THR A 44 -5.68 3.13 -18.35
CA THR A 44 -6.85 4.01 -18.32
C THR A 44 -7.45 4.11 -16.92
N ILE A 45 -8.20 5.18 -16.64
CA ILE A 45 -8.87 5.37 -15.33
C ILE A 45 -9.66 4.12 -14.86
N PRO A 46 -10.45 3.43 -15.70
CA PRO A 46 -11.12 2.19 -15.29
C PRO A 46 -10.16 1.04 -14.94
N GLN A 47 -9.03 0.93 -15.64
CA GLN A 47 -8.01 -0.08 -15.35
C GLN A 47 -7.26 0.25 -14.06
N LEU A 48 -6.88 1.51 -13.85
CA LEU A 48 -6.22 1.98 -12.64
C LEU A 48 -7.06 1.69 -11.40
N ARG A 49 -8.36 2.00 -11.46
CA ARG A 49 -9.29 1.72 -10.36
C ARG A 49 -9.35 0.23 -10.03
N ARG A 50 -9.61 -0.62 -11.04
CA ARG A 50 -9.69 -2.08 -10.84
C ARG A 50 -8.40 -2.71 -10.33
N ALA A 51 -7.26 -2.20 -10.78
CA ALA A 51 -5.96 -2.67 -10.33
C ALA A 51 -5.65 -2.22 -8.91
N LEU A 52 -5.96 -0.97 -8.56
CA LEU A 52 -5.81 -0.44 -7.21
C LEU A 52 -6.68 -1.18 -6.22
N ASP A 53 -7.98 -1.37 -6.52
CA ASP A 53 -8.92 -2.08 -5.65
C ASP A 53 -8.38 -3.49 -5.32
N ARG A 54 -7.98 -4.28 -6.34
CA ARG A 54 -7.39 -5.60 -6.12
C ARG A 54 -6.06 -5.59 -5.36
N SER A 55 -5.25 -4.55 -5.55
CA SER A 55 -3.98 -4.41 -4.83
C SER A 55 -4.19 -4.13 -3.35
N LEU A 56 -5.25 -3.39 -3.01
CA LEU A 56 -5.62 -3.12 -1.62
C LEU A 56 -6.19 -4.38 -0.97
N ASP A 57 -7.13 -5.07 -1.64
CA ASP A 57 -7.69 -6.33 -1.13
C ASP A 57 -6.58 -7.34 -0.82
N ALA A 58 -5.69 -7.60 -1.79
CA ALA A 58 -4.59 -8.53 -1.62
C ALA A 58 -3.59 -8.12 -0.52
N PHE A 59 -3.42 -6.81 -0.27
CA PHE A 59 -2.55 -6.34 0.82
C PHE A 59 -3.13 -6.72 2.18
N PHE A 60 -4.44 -6.57 2.39
CA PHE A 60 -5.09 -6.93 3.65
C PHE A 60 -5.19 -8.44 3.83
N ASP A 61 -5.44 -9.21 2.77
CA ASP A 61 -5.45 -10.68 2.81
C ASP A 61 -4.10 -11.28 3.22
N LEU A 62 -3.00 -10.58 2.90
CA LEU A 62 -1.63 -11.05 3.09
C LEU A 62 -0.87 -10.30 4.19
N LEU A 63 -1.55 -9.49 5.01
CA LEU A 63 -0.95 -8.59 6.01
C LEU A 63 0.08 -9.34 6.88
N PRO A 64 1.39 -9.15 6.62
CA PRO A 64 2.41 -9.93 7.31
C PRO A 64 2.60 -9.40 8.73
N GLY A 65 2.34 -10.24 9.73
CA GLY A 65 2.50 -9.90 11.15
C GLY A 65 1.26 -9.31 11.83
N ALA A 66 0.08 -9.37 11.21
CA ALA A 66 -1.18 -9.25 11.93
C ALA A 66 -1.49 -10.58 12.66
N ASP A 67 -2.02 -10.49 13.88
CA ASP A 67 -2.51 -11.67 14.60
C ASP A 67 -3.72 -12.27 13.84
N GLU A 68 -3.87 -13.61 13.82
CA GLU A 68 -4.97 -14.29 13.11
C GLU A 68 -6.36 -13.75 13.50
N GLU A 69 -6.54 -13.32 14.76
CA GLU A 69 -7.76 -12.68 15.25
C GLU A 69 -8.07 -11.33 14.58
N ASP A 70 -7.04 -10.59 14.17
CA ASP A 70 -7.22 -9.33 13.44
C ASP A 70 -7.53 -9.62 11.95
N LEU A 71 -7.10 -10.74 11.37
CA LEU A 71 -7.35 -11.10 9.96
C LEU A 71 -8.75 -11.69 9.71
N GLU A 72 -9.26 -12.53 10.62
CA GLU A 72 -10.56 -13.22 10.46
C GLU A 72 -11.78 -12.27 10.42
N GLN A 73 -11.65 -11.05 10.93
CA GLN A 73 -12.77 -10.10 11.02
C GLN A 73 -12.92 -9.16 9.79
N PHE A 74 -11.96 -9.15 8.86
CA PHE A 74 -12.03 -8.33 7.64
C PHE A 74 -12.60 -9.08 6.42
N ALA A 75 -12.90 -10.37 6.56
CA ALA A 75 -13.40 -11.22 5.48
C ALA A 75 -14.94 -11.27 5.36
N ASP A 76 -15.68 -10.50 6.16
CA ASP A 76 -17.16 -10.37 6.17
C ASP A 76 -17.66 -9.06 5.54
#